data_AF-A0AB73K7J6-F1
#
_entry.id   AF-A0AB73K7J6-F1
#
_cell.length_a   1.000
_cell.length_b   1.000
_cell.length_c   1.000
_cell.angle_alpha   90.00
_cell.angle_beta   90.00
_cell.angle_gamma   90.00
#
_symmetry.space_group_name_H-M   'P 1'
#
loop_
_entity.id
_entity.type
_entity.pdbx_description
1 polymer ?
#
loop_
_entity_poly.entity_id
_entity_poly.type
_entity_poly.pdbx_seq_one_letter_code
_entity_poly.pdbx_strand_id
1 'polypeptide(L)'
;MTTMRIGAERAAGGSPPSPRGAGRNRLVGAALIVLSLVTALTCAFVFTSWLPTDGALYREYRAAEVCSVRTVIPASEDCLRELSFTVEGTHKTAKNMRATLLGPRPFGRVVVPFSDSGPTLSGLQKGDRVTATVWRGVVVMVAEGDARQHSADAPRDEPQMTAAVGTFAGLLAALAFMFGAMHLVRPRDPGLFTWRPYGKWLLIVTGATCVVVGLGTVWTGLPWLLVPTVCGVVVAGTAWLLHRDLRLGRANAASRPAQHPSRQAQ
;
A
#
# COMPACT_ATOMS: atom_id res chain seq x y z
N MET A 1 -31.60 70.75 -35.96
CA MET A 1 -30.56 70.65 -34.93
C MET A 1 -30.94 69.52 -34.00
N THR A 2 -30.28 68.38 -34.16
CA THR A 2 -30.65 67.10 -33.55
C THR A 2 -29.58 66.75 -32.53
N THR A 3 -29.96 66.64 -31.26
CA THR A 3 -29.05 66.41 -30.12
C THR A 3 -28.47 65.00 -30.17
N MET A 4 -27.14 64.95 -30.13
CA MET A 4 -26.31 63.75 -30.21
C MET A 4 -26.29 63.01 -28.86
N ARG A 5 -26.58 61.70 -28.90
CA ARG A 5 -26.36 60.75 -27.80
C ARG A 5 -24.85 60.58 -27.55
N ILE A 6 -24.43 60.67 -26.29
CA ILE A 6 -23.17 60.06 -25.83
C ILE A 6 -23.53 59.14 -24.66
N GLY A 7 -23.67 57.86 -24.95
CA GLY A 7 -23.77 56.80 -23.96
C GLY A 7 -22.37 56.47 -23.46
N ALA A 8 -22.15 56.61 -22.15
CA ALA A 8 -20.93 56.21 -21.49
C ALA A 8 -20.78 54.67 -21.57
N GLU A 9 -19.71 54.22 -22.22
CA GLU A 9 -19.26 52.84 -22.17
C GLU A 9 -18.87 52.47 -20.73
N ARG A 10 -19.64 51.58 -20.11
CA ARG A 10 -19.22 50.88 -18.90
C ARG A 10 -18.10 49.92 -19.28
N ALA A 11 -16.87 50.31 -18.96
CA ALA A 11 -15.75 49.39 -18.88
C ALA A 11 -16.11 48.24 -17.93
N ALA A 12 -16.20 47.03 -18.49
CA ALA A 12 -16.37 45.79 -17.76
C ALA A 12 -15.09 45.51 -16.96
N GLY A 13 -15.00 46.08 -15.76
CA GLY A 13 -14.04 45.69 -14.74
C GLY A 13 -14.35 44.26 -14.32
N GLY A 14 -13.56 43.30 -14.81
CA GLY A 14 -13.58 41.94 -14.32
C GLY A 14 -13.33 41.92 -12.82
N SER A 15 -14.31 41.45 -12.05
CA SER A 15 -14.19 41.30 -10.60
C SER A 15 -12.95 40.48 -10.26
N PRO A 16 -12.10 40.90 -9.29
CA PRO A 16 -10.95 40.11 -8.87
C PRO A 16 -11.44 38.77 -8.28
N PRO A 17 -10.78 37.65 -8.61
CA PRO A 17 -11.16 36.33 -8.09
C PRO A 17 -11.06 36.31 -6.56
N SER A 18 -12.06 35.72 -5.93
CA SER A 18 -12.29 35.83 -4.49
C SER A 18 -11.21 35.14 -3.64
N PRO A 19 -10.74 35.77 -2.54
CA PRO A 19 -9.62 35.28 -1.71
C PRO A 19 -9.84 33.91 -1.05
N ARG A 20 -11.10 33.47 -0.91
CA ARG A 20 -11.47 32.18 -0.29
C ARG A 20 -10.95 30.95 -1.04
N GLY A 21 -10.77 31.03 -2.37
CA GLY A 21 -10.27 29.91 -3.18
C GLY A 21 -8.77 29.62 -2.98
N ALA A 22 -7.96 30.67 -2.80
CA ALA A 22 -6.51 30.55 -2.69
C ALA A 22 -6.07 29.97 -1.32
N GLY A 23 -6.75 30.35 -0.22
CA GLY A 23 -6.46 29.82 1.11
C GLY A 23 -6.74 28.31 1.22
N ARG A 24 -7.86 27.85 0.67
CA ARG A 24 -8.23 26.42 0.63
C ARG A 24 -7.20 25.61 -0.16
N ASN A 25 -6.73 26.12 -1.30
CA ASN A 25 -5.72 25.41 -2.11
C ASN A 25 -4.37 25.30 -1.39
N ARG A 26 -3.96 26.30 -0.62
CA ARG A 26 -2.73 26.22 0.20
C ARG A 26 -2.83 25.20 1.32
N LEU A 27 -3.99 25.13 1.99
CA LEU A 27 -4.25 24.11 3.02
C LEU A 27 -4.22 22.69 2.45
N VAL A 28 -4.83 22.48 1.28
CA VAL A 28 -4.77 21.21 0.55
C VAL A 28 -3.31 20.88 0.16
N GLY A 29 -2.56 21.86 -0.34
CA GLY A 29 -1.15 21.70 -0.67
C GLY A 29 -0.32 21.27 0.54
N ALA A 30 -0.48 21.96 1.68
CA ALA A 30 0.21 21.62 2.93
C ALA A 30 -0.17 20.22 3.43
N ALA A 31 -1.45 19.86 3.40
CA ALA A 31 -1.91 18.52 3.78
C ALA A 31 -1.30 17.42 2.90
N LEU A 32 -1.18 17.65 1.59
CA LEU A 32 -0.52 16.73 0.66
C LEU A 32 0.98 16.60 0.91
N ILE A 33 1.66 17.69 1.28
CA ILE A 33 3.08 17.63 1.68
C ILE A 33 3.26 16.82 2.97
N VAL A 34 2.39 17.01 3.96
CA VAL A 34 2.43 16.20 5.19
C VAL A 34 2.18 14.73 4.87
N LEU A 35 1.19 14.42 4.04
CA LEU A 35 0.91 13.06 3.59
C LEU A 35 2.12 12.46 2.84
N SER A 36 2.78 13.25 1.99
CA SER A 36 3.99 12.83 1.29
C SER A 36 5.11 12.47 2.26
N LEU A 37 5.34 13.31 3.29
CA LEU A 37 6.36 13.04 4.30
C LEU A 37 6.06 11.75 5.06
N VAL A 38 4.82 11.58 5.53
CA VAL A 38 4.41 10.38 6.27
C VAL A 38 4.61 9.12 5.42
N THR A 39 4.16 9.15 4.16
CA THR A 39 4.27 8.00 3.26
C THR A 39 5.71 7.73 2.82
N ALA A 40 6.56 8.75 2.67
CA ALA A 40 7.99 8.60 2.43
C ALA A 40 8.69 7.94 3.62
N LEU A 41 8.36 8.36 4.85
CA LEU A 41 8.89 7.73 6.07
C LEU A 41 8.45 6.27 6.18
N THR A 42 7.19 5.95 5.84
CA THR A 42 6.71 4.56 5.77
C THR A 42 7.49 3.75 4.75
N CYS A 43 7.70 4.28 3.53
CA CYS A 43 8.51 3.63 2.50
C CYS A 43 9.94 3.37 2.99
N ALA A 44 10.59 4.38 3.60
CA ALA A 44 11.93 4.25 4.14
C ALA A 44 11.98 3.16 5.21
N PHE A 45 11.11 3.21 6.21
CA PHE A 45 11.03 2.22 7.27
C PHE A 45 10.85 0.80 6.74
N VAL A 46 9.98 0.60 5.75
CA VAL A 46 9.74 -0.71 5.14
C VAL A 46 11.02 -1.27 4.52
N PHE A 47 11.75 -0.49 3.71
CA PHE A 47 12.93 -0.98 3.00
C PHE A 47 14.21 -1.01 3.84
N THR A 48 14.36 -0.11 4.82
CA THR A 48 15.59 -0.02 5.62
C THR A 48 15.56 -0.87 6.88
N SER A 49 14.37 -1.10 7.43
CA SER A 49 14.22 -1.71 8.75
C SER A 49 13.39 -2.97 8.68
N TRP A 50 12.19 -2.90 8.14
CA TRP A 50 11.27 -4.04 8.17
C TRP A 50 11.75 -5.20 7.28
N LEU A 51 11.99 -4.96 5.99
CA LEU A 51 12.40 -5.99 5.05
C LEU A 51 13.72 -6.68 5.44
N PRO A 52 14.78 -5.96 5.87
CA PRO A 52 16.01 -6.58 6.31
C PRO A 52 15.85 -7.38 7.61
N THR A 53 15.01 -6.89 8.55
CA THR A 53 14.75 -7.59 9.82
C THR A 53 13.99 -8.89 9.58
N ASP A 54 12.93 -8.86 8.77
CA ASP A 54 12.17 -10.05 8.41
C ASP A 54 13.06 -11.08 7.69
N GLY A 55 13.90 -10.62 6.76
CA GLY A 55 14.86 -11.50 6.07
C GLY A 55 15.91 -12.09 7.01
N ALA A 56 16.40 -11.34 7.99
CA ALA A 56 17.32 -11.84 9.01
C ALA A 56 16.65 -12.89 9.91
N LEU A 57 15.44 -12.59 10.41
CA LEU A 57 14.64 -13.53 11.20
C LEU A 57 14.34 -14.83 10.44
N TYR A 58 14.02 -14.73 9.15
CA TYR A 58 13.80 -15.91 8.32
C TYR A 58 15.07 -16.75 8.15
N ARG A 59 16.24 -16.12 7.97
CA ARG A 59 17.52 -16.85 7.90
C ARG A 59 17.86 -17.54 9.21
N GLU A 60 17.63 -16.88 10.34
CA GLU A 60 17.82 -17.47 11.67
C GLU A 60 16.88 -18.64 11.89
N TYR A 61 15.60 -18.50 11.51
CA TYR A 61 14.63 -19.59 11.57
C TYR A 61 15.03 -20.79 10.71
N ARG A 62 15.51 -20.56 9.49
CA ARG A 62 15.99 -21.63 8.60
C ARG A 62 17.28 -22.30 9.08
N ALA A 63 18.13 -21.55 9.77
CA ALA A 63 19.37 -22.08 10.34
C ALA A 63 19.15 -22.72 11.73
N ALA A 64 17.95 -22.60 12.30
CA ALA A 64 17.66 -23.12 13.63
C ALA A 64 17.71 -24.65 13.64
N GLU A 65 18.57 -25.19 14.51
CA GLU A 65 18.68 -26.63 14.72
C GLU A 65 17.57 -27.16 15.64
N VAL A 66 17.35 -28.47 15.62
CA VAL A 66 16.43 -29.12 16.57
C VAL A 66 17.02 -29.05 17.98
N CYS A 67 16.21 -28.65 18.94
CA CYS A 67 16.66 -28.53 20.32
C CYS A 67 17.10 -29.87 20.91
N SER A 68 18.21 -29.86 21.65
CA SER A 68 18.62 -31.00 22.49
C SER A 68 17.52 -31.41 23.48
N VAL A 69 17.42 -32.71 23.73
CA VAL A 69 16.47 -33.27 24.71
C VAL A 69 16.88 -32.80 26.10
N ARG A 70 15.99 -32.04 26.76
CA ARG A 70 16.20 -31.49 28.11
C ARG A 70 14.90 -31.64 28.90
N THR A 71 15.04 -31.78 30.22
CA THR A 71 13.91 -31.91 31.16
C THR A 71 13.26 -30.58 31.51
N VAL A 72 14.03 -29.49 31.50
CA VAL A 72 13.53 -28.13 31.74
C VAL A 72 13.45 -27.39 30.41
N ILE A 73 12.25 -26.96 30.04
CA ILE A 73 11.98 -26.21 28.82
C ILE A 73 11.84 -24.74 29.19
N PRO A 74 12.75 -23.85 28.76
CA PRO A 74 12.59 -22.42 28.96
C PRO A 74 11.53 -21.86 28.00
N ALA A 75 11.03 -20.66 28.31
CA ALA A 75 9.93 -20.04 27.55
C ALA A 75 10.33 -19.56 26.15
N SER A 76 11.62 -19.39 25.89
CA SER A 76 12.16 -18.96 24.60
C SER A 76 13.53 -19.60 24.38
N GLU A 77 13.73 -20.26 23.23
CA GLU A 77 15.01 -20.82 22.78
C GLU A 77 15.18 -20.53 21.29
N ASP A 78 16.43 -20.41 20.84
CA ASP A 78 16.78 -20.18 19.42
C ASP A 78 16.72 -21.46 18.56
N CYS A 79 16.38 -22.60 19.14
CA CYS A 79 16.27 -23.89 18.48
C CYS A 79 14.80 -24.29 18.26
N LEU A 80 14.57 -25.22 17.32
CA LEU A 80 13.24 -25.75 17.02
C LEU A 80 12.89 -26.88 18.00
N ARG A 81 11.79 -26.71 18.73
CA ARG A 81 11.31 -27.74 19.67
C ARG A 81 9.92 -28.21 19.29
N GLU A 82 9.77 -29.52 19.15
CA GLU A 82 8.46 -30.14 19.00
C GLU A 82 7.87 -30.43 20.38
N LEU A 83 6.64 -29.98 20.60
CA LEU A 83 5.89 -30.16 21.84
C LEU A 83 4.48 -30.61 21.52
N SER A 84 3.92 -31.48 22.36
CA SER A 84 2.52 -31.86 22.25
C SER A 84 1.63 -30.80 22.90
N PHE A 85 0.65 -30.31 22.14
CA PHE A 85 -0.40 -29.42 22.61
C PHE A 85 -1.76 -30.09 22.48
N THR A 86 -2.71 -29.68 23.30
CA THR A 86 -4.11 -30.10 23.22
C THR A 86 -4.95 -28.94 22.68
N VAL A 87 -5.82 -29.21 21.72
CA VAL A 87 -6.71 -28.19 21.16
C VAL A 87 -7.82 -27.86 22.15
N GLU A 88 -7.93 -26.60 22.56
CA GLU A 88 -9.02 -26.13 23.41
C GLU A 88 -10.21 -25.65 22.57
N GLY A 89 -9.93 -25.08 21.39
CA GLY A 89 -10.95 -24.62 20.47
C GLY A 89 -10.36 -24.11 19.16
N THR A 90 -11.19 -24.14 18.12
CA THR A 90 -10.85 -23.58 16.81
C THR A 90 -11.89 -22.52 16.45
N HIS A 91 -11.43 -21.41 15.90
CA HIS A 91 -12.28 -20.34 15.41
C HIS A 91 -12.01 -20.14 13.92
N LYS A 92 -12.97 -20.57 13.09
CA LYS A 92 -12.88 -20.58 11.63
C LYS A 92 -13.85 -19.56 11.07
N THR A 93 -13.36 -18.37 10.73
CA THR A 93 -14.13 -17.39 9.95
C THR A 93 -13.31 -16.98 8.74
N ALA A 94 -13.97 -16.60 7.64
CA ALA A 94 -13.30 -16.22 6.38
C ALA A 94 -12.25 -15.09 6.55
N LYS A 95 -12.35 -14.30 7.62
CA LYS A 95 -11.39 -13.22 7.94
C LYS A 95 -10.46 -13.52 9.13
N ASN A 96 -10.79 -14.51 9.96
CA ASN A 96 -10.00 -14.85 11.14
C ASN A 96 -10.03 -16.36 11.38
N MET A 97 -8.87 -16.99 11.17
CA MET A 97 -8.65 -18.41 11.38
C MET A 97 -7.62 -18.57 12.50
N ARG A 98 -8.05 -19.09 13.65
CA ARG A 98 -7.20 -19.24 14.84
C ARG A 98 -7.50 -20.55 15.55
N ALA A 99 -6.49 -21.18 16.14
CA ALA A 99 -6.66 -22.28 17.09
C ALA A 99 -6.12 -21.88 18.45
N THR A 100 -6.84 -22.23 19.51
CA THR A 100 -6.37 -22.09 20.89
C THR A 100 -5.81 -23.45 21.32
N LEU A 101 -4.54 -23.46 21.69
CA LEU A 101 -3.79 -24.65 22.07
C LEU A 101 -3.38 -24.55 23.55
N LEU A 102 -3.50 -25.67 24.26
CA LEU A 102 -3.04 -25.85 25.63
C LEU A 102 -1.76 -26.66 25.61
N GLY A 103 -0.66 -26.01 25.94
CA GLY A 103 0.68 -26.59 25.95
C GLY A 103 1.21 -26.89 27.35
N PRO A 104 2.34 -27.62 27.40
CA PRO A 104 3.08 -27.82 28.63
C PRO A 104 3.61 -26.47 29.17
N ARG A 105 3.90 -26.42 30.48
CA ARG A 105 4.60 -25.26 31.04
C ARG A 105 5.97 -25.11 30.36
N PRO A 106 6.40 -23.89 30.03
CA PRO A 106 5.85 -22.59 30.46
C PRO A 106 4.77 -21.98 29.54
N PHE A 107 4.43 -22.58 28.41
CA PHE A 107 3.58 -21.96 27.38
C PHE A 107 2.11 -21.82 27.78
N GLY A 108 1.55 -22.81 28.49
CA GLY A 108 0.16 -22.77 28.95
C GLY A 108 -0.83 -22.62 27.78
N ARG A 109 -1.72 -21.62 27.83
CA ARG A 109 -2.71 -21.36 26.77
C ARG A 109 -2.12 -20.40 25.72
N VAL A 110 -2.03 -20.86 24.47
CA VAL A 110 -1.49 -20.11 23.33
C VAL A 110 -2.54 -20.02 22.23
N VAL A 111 -2.71 -18.83 21.65
CA VAL A 111 -3.56 -18.62 20.47
C VAL A 111 -2.68 -18.60 19.23
N VAL A 112 -2.92 -19.52 18.31
CA VAL A 112 -2.14 -19.67 17.07
C VAL A 112 -3.00 -19.19 15.89
N PRO A 113 -2.63 -18.08 15.22
CA PRO A 113 -3.28 -17.64 14.00
C PRO A 113 -2.80 -18.47 12.79
N PHE A 114 -3.71 -18.69 11.84
CA PHE A 114 -3.42 -19.32 10.56
C PHE A 114 -3.85 -18.40 9.42
N SER A 115 -3.11 -18.44 8.31
CA SER A 115 -3.45 -17.65 7.11
C SER A 115 -4.55 -18.30 6.28
N ASP A 116 -4.69 -19.62 6.36
CA ASP A 116 -5.60 -20.43 5.57
C ASP A 116 -6.25 -21.54 6.42
N SER A 117 -7.34 -22.11 5.90
CA SER A 117 -8.06 -23.16 6.62
C SER A 117 -7.31 -24.48 6.63
N GLY A 118 -6.35 -24.67 5.72
CA GLY A 118 -5.41 -25.79 5.62
C GLY A 118 -5.99 -27.20 5.81
N PRO A 119 -5.18 -28.26 5.67
CA PRO A 119 -5.63 -29.61 6.00
C PRO A 119 -5.73 -29.79 7.53
N THR A 120 -4.77 -29.25 8.28
CA THR A 120 -4.68 -29.38 9.73
C THR A 120 -5.80 -28.60 10.41
N LEU A 121 -5.92 -27.27 10.20
CA LEU A 121 -6.95 -26.49 10.87
C LEU A 121 -8.38 -26.97 10.54
N SER A 122 -8.63 -27.44 9.32
CA SER A 122 -9.94 -27.99 8.92
C SER A 122 -10.34 -29.24 9.73
N GLY A 123 -9.38 -30.12 10.05
CA GLY A 123 -9.60 -31.36 10.81
C GLY A 123 -9.69 -31.18 12.32
N LEU A 124 -9.00 -30.18 12.89
CA LEU A 124 -8.86 -30.02 14.34
C LEU A 124 -10.20 -29.87 15.08
N GLN A 125 -10.42 -30.76 16.04
CA GLN A 125 -11.51 -30.74 17.01
C GLN A 125 -10.99 -30.40 18.41
N LYS A 126 -11.90 -29.96 19.27
CA LYS A 126 -11.58 -29.71 20.67
C LYS A 126 -11.22 -31.03 21.36
N GLY A 127 -10.07 -31.06 22.01
CA GLY A 127 -9.54 -32.23 22.72
C GLY A 127 -8.46 -32.98 21.95
N ASP A 128 -8.27 -32.69 20.66
CA ASP A 128 -7.25 -33.35 19.85
C ASP A 128 -5.84 -33.00 20.31
N ARG A 129 -4.93 -33.97 20.20
CA ARG A 129 -3.52 -33.78 20.54
C ARG A 129 -2.74 -33.54 19.26
N VAL A 130 -2.13 -32.36 19.17
CA VAL A 130 -1.29 -31.94 18.05
C VAL A 130 0.16 -31.83 18.47
N THR A 131 1.06 -32.02 17.51
CA THR A 131 2.48 -31.73 17.67
C THR A 131 2.73 -30.34 17.12
N ALA A 132 3.12 -29.39 17.96
CA ALA A 132 3.47 -28.04 17.52
C ALA A 132 4.98 -27.84 17.61
N THR A 133 5.56 -27.22 16.58
CA THR A 133 6.95 -26.77 16.59
C THR A 133 6.99 -25.34 17.11
N VAL A 134 7.81 -25.12 18.14
CA VAL A 134 8.02 -23.83 18.80
C VAL A 134 9.42 -23.33 18.50
N TRP A 135 9.53 -22.05 18.17
CA TRP A 135 10.79 -21.33 17.98
C TRP A 135 10.70 -19.98 18.69
N ARG A 136 11.68 -19.66 19.54
CA ARG A 136 11.69 -18.41 20.34
C ARG A 136 10.37 -18.12 21.08
N GLY A 137 9.71 -19.19 21.54
CA GLY A 137 8.45 -19.14 22.26
C GLY A 137 7.20 -18.91 21.41
N VAL A 138 7.33 -18.88 20.09
CA VAL A 138 6.21 -18.76 19.14
C VAL A 138 5.97 -20.11 18.47
N VAL A 139 4.70 -20.51 18.35
CA VAL A 139 4.31 -21.70 17.58
C VAL A 139 4.41 -21.38 16.10
N VAL A 140 5.38 -21.97 15.41
CA VAL A 140 5.67 -21.74 13.98
C VAL A 140 5.05 -22.79 13.06
N MET A 141 4.75 -23.98 13.59
CA MET A 141 4.13 -25.06 12.84
C MET A 141 3.24 -25.88 13.76
N VAL A 142 2.12 -26.35 13.23
CA VAL A 142 1.22 -27.30 13.90
C VAL A 142 1.05 -28.50 12.99
N ALA A 143 1.24 -29.68 13.55
CA ALA A 143 1.14 -30.97 12.90
C ALA A 143 0.13 -31.88 13.60
N GLU A 144 -0.70 -32.54 12.82
CA GLU A 144 -1.67 -33.54 13.27
C GLU A 144 -1.60 -34.74 12.34
N GLY A 145 -1.09 -35.88 12.84
CA GLY A 145 -0.78 -37.03 11.99
C GLY A 145 0.18 -36.66 10.85
N ASP A 146 -0.25 -36.93 9.61
CA ASP A 146 0.50 -36.59 8.39
C ASP A 146 0.27 -35.14 7.92
N ALA A 147 -0.72 -34.43 8.47
CA ALA A 147 -1.05 -33.07 8.07
C ALA A 147 -0.17 -32.07 8.83
N ARG A 148 0.60 -31.25 8.10
CA ARG A 148 1.41 -30.16 8.66
C ARG A 148 0.95 -28.82 8.10
N GLN A 149 0.83 -27.82 8.97
CA GLN A 149 0.45 -26.48 8.59
C GLN A 149 1.30 -25.44 9.34
N HIS A 150 1.80 -24.44 8.62
CA HIS A 150 2.50 -23.31 9.20
C HIS A 150 1.54 -22.32 9.85
N SER A 151 1.93 -21.75 10.98
CA SER A 151 1.18 -20.64 11.57
C SER A 151 1.39 -19.35 10.76
N ALA A 152 0.53 -18.35 10.98
CA ALA A 152 0.71 -17.02 10.41
C ALA A 152 1.89 -16.26 11.05
N ASP A 153 2.27 -16.64 12.28
CA ASP A 153 3.40 -16.04 13.00
C ASP A 153 4.75 -16.68 12.63
N ALA A 154 4.74 -17.73 11.80
CA ALA A 154 5.96 -18.33 11.28
C ALA A 154 6.69 -17.31 10.39
N PRO A 155 8.01 -17.08 10.59
CA PRO A 155 8.79 -16.26 9.67
C PRO A 155 8.70 -16.83 8.25
N ARG A 156 8.25 -16.02 7.28
CA ARG A 156 8.10 -16.42 5.86
C ARG A 156 9.11 -15.71 4.97
N ASP A 157 9.50 -16.37 3.90
CA ASP A 157 10.23 -15.76 2.78
C ASP A 157 9.26 -15.17 1.76
N GLU A 158 8.37 -14.30 2.22
CA GLU A 158 7.41 -13.60 1.35
C GLU A 158 7.68 -12.08 1.35
N PRO A 159 8.89 -11.63 0.96
CA PRO A 159 9.22 -10.20 0.95
C PRO A 159 8.39 -9.41 -0.08
N GLN A 160 7.67 -10.07 -0.99
CA GLN A 160 6.93 -9.43 -2.08
C GLN A 160 5.79 -8.56 -1.56
N MET A 161 5.03 -9.02 -0.56
CA MET A 161 3.93 -8.24 0.01
C MET A 161 4.43 -7.01 0.76
N THR A 162 5.47 -7.18 1.58
CA THR A 162 6.12 -6.07 2.29
C THR A 162 6.75 -5.08 1.31
N ALA A 163 7.42 -5.56 0.26
CA ALA A 163 7.97 -4.72 -0.81
C ALA A 163 6.87 -3.98 -1.60
N ALA A 164 5.72 -4.61 -1.85
CA ALA A 164 4.59 -3.96 -2.51
C ALA A 164 4.02 -2.81 -1.67
N VAL A 165 3.89 -3.00 -0.35
CA VAL A 165 3.46 -1.94 0.59
C VAL A 165 4.46 -0.79 0.59
N GLY A 166 5.76 -1.08 0.70
CA GLY A 166 6.82 -0.05 0.65
C GLY A 166 6.81 0.73 -0.67
N THR A 167 6.70 0.01 -1.79
CA THR A 167 6.63 0.61 -3.14
C THR A 167 5.42 1.52 -3.30
N PHE A 168 4.24 1.06 -2.87
CA PHE A 168 3.01 1.84 -2.92
C PHE A 168 3.14 3.12 -2.09
N ALA A 169 3.71 3.02 -0.88
CA ALA A 169 3.97 4.18 -0.03
C ALA A 169 4.92 5.18 -0.70
N GLY A 170 6.00 4.71 -1.33
CA GLY A 170 6.94 5.57 -2.05
C GLY A 170 6.32 6.28 -3.25
N LEU A 171 5.51 5.59 -4.05
CA LEU A 171 4.80 6.17 -5.19
C LEU A 171 3.73 7.18 -4.73
N LEU A 172 3.00 6.85 -3.67
CA LEU A 172 2.04 7.76 -3.06
C LEU A 172 2.73 9.02 -2.53
N ALA A 173 3.92 8.88 -1.94
CA ALA A 173 4.72 10.01 -1.47
C ALA A 173 5.12 10.94 -2.61
N ALA A 174 5.61 10.39 -3.72
CA ALA A 174 5.98 11.16 -4.90
C ALA A 174 4.79 11.90 -5.52
N LEU A 175 3.63 11.23 -5.64
CA LEU A 175 2.39 11.83 -6.12
C LEU A 175 1.93 12.96 -5.20
N ALA A 176 1.83 12.69 -3.89
CA ALA A 176 1.40 13.69 -2.91
C ALA A 176 2.35 14.89 -2.87
N PHE A 177 3.66 14.69 -3.01
CA PHE A 177 4.63 15.77 -3.12
C PHE A 177 4.38 16.63 -4.36
N MET A 178 4.24 16.01 -5.53
CA MET A 178 4.01 16.71 -6.79
C MET A 178 2.72 17.55 -6.75
N PHE A 179 1.60 16.96 -6.30
CA PHE A 179 0.34 17.69 -6.17
C PHE A 179 0.41 18.77 -5.08
N GLY A 180 1.04 18.47 -3.94
CA GLY A 180 1.21 19.41 -2.83
C GLY A 180 2.01 20.65 -3.23
N ALA A 181 3.16 20.45 -3.86
CA ALA A 181 4.03 21.52 -4.36
C ALA A 181 3.30 22.38 -5.40
N MET A 182 2.55 21.76 -6.33
CA MET A 182 1.78 22.48 -7.34
C MET A 182 0.68 23.35 -6.73
N HIS A 183 -0.02 22.87 -5.70
CA HIS A 183 -1.05 23.62 -4.98
C HIS A 183 -0.47 24.80 -4.17
N LEU A 184 0.78 24.70 -3.71
CA LEU A 184 1.49 25.77 -3.01
C LEU A 184 2.05 26.83 -3.96
N VAL A 185 2.64 26.41 -5.09
CA VAL A 185 3.29 27.32 -6.08
C VAL A 185 2.25 28.01 -6.99
N ARG A 186 1.15 27.34 -7.35
CA ARG A 186 0.09 27.90 -8.22
C ARG A 186 -1.29 27.85 -7.56
N PRO A 187 -1.52 28.59 -6.46
CA PRO A 187 -2.76 28.51 -5.69
C PRO A 187 -3.98 29.09 -6.42
N ARG A 188 -3.79 29.96 -7.42
CA ARG A 188 -4.87 30.65 -8.16
C ARG A 188 -5.25 30.00 -9.48
N ASP A 189 -4.38 29.17 -10.05
CA ASP A 189 -4.63 28.55 -11.35
C ASP A 189 -3.89 27.19 -11.44
N PRO A 190 -4.47 26.12 -10.85
CA PRO A 190 -3.80 24.83 -10.79
C PRO A 190 -3.49 24.22 -12.17
N GLY A 191 -4.07 24.73 -13.26
CA GLY A 191 -3.77 24.31 -14.63
C GLY A 191 -3.94 22.79 -14.83
N LEU A 192 -3.15 22.23 -15.76
CA LEU A 192 -3.13 20.83 -16.24
C LEU A 192 -3.28 19.74 -15.15
N PHE A 193 -2.90 20.06 -13.91
CA PHE A 193 -2.88 19.19 -12.74
C PHE A 193 -4.20 19.25 -11.94
N THR A 194 -5.33 19.11 -12.62
CA THR A 194 -6.64 19.01 -11.94
C THR A 194 -6.85 17.60 -11.39
N TRP A 195 -7.34 17.51 -10.13
CA TRP A 195 -7.63 16.25 -9.43
C TRP A 195 -8.56 15.31 -10.22
N ARG A 196 -9.51 15.86 -10.99
CA ARG A 196 -10.61 15.10 -11.62
C ARG A 196 -10.17 14.20 -12.80
N PRO A 197 -9.29 14.62 -13.73
CA PRO A 197 -8.76 13.71 -14.74
C PRO A 197 -7.38 13.12 -14.37
N TYR A 198 -6.43 13.92 -13.90
CA TYR A 198 -5.02 13.51 -13.82
C TYR A 198 -4.69 12.81 -12.49
N GLY A 199 -5.06 13.42 -11.35
CA GLY A 199 -4.77 12.87 -10.02
C GLY A 199 -5.49 11.56 -9.72
N LYS A 200 -6.79 11.48 -10.06
CA LYS A 200 -7.57 10.25 -9.87
C LYS A 200 -7.04 9.09 -10.71
N TRP A 201 -6.69 9.31 -11.98
CA TRP A 201 -6.16 8.25 -12.84
C TRP A 201 -4.80 7.76 -12.39
N LEU A 202 -3.88 8.66 -12.02
CA LEU A 202 -2.57 8.28 -11.50
C LEU A 202 -2.67 7.48 -10.20
N LEU A 203 -3.59 7.84 -9.30
CA LEU A 203 -3.81 7.09 -8.07
C LEU A 203 -4.40 5.70 -8.35
N ILE A 204 -5.36 5.60 -9.27
CA ILE A 204 -5.93 4.31 -9.70
C ILE A 204 -4.85 3.43 -10.35
N VAL A 205 -4.07 3.96 -11.29
CA VAL A 205 -2.99 3.22 -11.95
C VAL A 205 -1.93 2.78 -10.95
N THR A 206 -1.55 3.66 -10.02
CA THR A 206 -0.57 3.32 -8.98
C THR A 206 -1.09 2.19 -8.10
N GLY A 207 -2.32 2.29 -7.60
CA GLY A 207 -2.95 1.24 -6.80
C GLY A 207 -3.09 -0.07 -7.58
N ALA A 208 -3.64 -0.03 -8.79
CA ALA A 208 -3.84 -1.21 -9.63
C ALA A 208 -2.51 -1.87 -10.01
N THR A 209 -1.50 -1.10 -10.39
CA THR A 209 -0.18 -1.63 -10.76
C THR A 209 0.51 -2.26 -9.56
N CYS A 210 0.49 -1.59 -8.39
CA CYS A 210 1.06 -2.18 -7.17
C CYS A 210 0.37 -3.48 -6.76
N VAL A 211 -0.96 -3.55 -6.89
CA VAL A 211 -1.71 -4.79 -6.61
C VAL A 211 -1.37 -5.87 -7.63
N VAL A 212 -1.42 -5.58 -8.94
CA VAL A 212 -1.17 -6.57 -10.00
C VAL A 212 0.27 -7.08 -9.97
N VAL A 213 1.25 -6.19 -9.85
CA VAL A 213 2.67 -6.55 -9.82
C VAL A 213 3.02 -7.23 -8.49
N GLY A 214 2.53 -6.71 -7.36
CA GLY A 214 2.73 -7.33 -6.04
C GLY A 214 2.17 -8.75 -6.01
N LEU A 215 0.91 -8.94 -6.38
CA LEU A 215 0.27 -10.25 -6.41
C LEU A 215 0.91 -11.16 -7.48
N GLY A 216 1.23 -10.63 -8.66
CA GLY A 216 1.89 -11.38 -9.72
C GLY A 216 3.27 -11.92 -9.33
N THR A 217 4.07 -11.13 -8.61
CA THR A 217 5.39 -11.58 -8.11
C THR A 217 5.29 -12.64 -7.03
N VAL A 218 4.27 -12.57 -6.15
CA VAL A 218 3.98 -13.65 -5.17
C VAL A 218 3.67 -14.96 -5.89
N TRP A 219 2.81 -14.93 -6.91
CA TRP A 219 2.38 -16.14 -7.62
C TRP A 219 3.47 -16.78 -8.48
N THR A 220 4.45 -15.99 -8.93
CA THR A 220 5.50 -16.44 -9.85
C THR A 220 6.83 -16.70 -9.17
N GLY A 221 6.98 -16.39 -7.88
CA GLY A 221 8.24 -16.48 -7.15
C GLY A 221 9.33 -15.55 -7.67
N LEU A 222 8.96 -14.53 -8.46
CA LEU A 222 9.88 -13.58 -9.06
C LEU A 222 10.53 -12.69 -7.97
N PRO A 223 11.79 -12.24 -8.18
CA PRO A 223 12.50 -11.45 -7.19
C PRO A 223 11.76 -10.14 -6.86
N TRP A 224 11.67 -9.82 -5.57
CA TRP A 224 10.89 -8.68 -5.05
C TRP A 224 11.35 -7.32 -5.61
N LEU A 225 12.59 -7.22 -6.10
CA LEU A 225 13.13 -6.02 -6.77
C LEU A 225 12.39 -5.65 -8.06
N LEU A 226 11.66 -6.60 -8.67
CA LEU A 226 10.82 -6.33 -9.83
C LEU A 226 9.60 -5.48 -9.48
N VAL A 227 9.11 -5.54 -8.24
CA VAL A 227 7.94 -4.76 -7.81
C VAL A 227 8.20 -3.25 -7.90
N PRO A 228 9.23 -2.68 -7.25
CA PRO A 228 9.49 -1.24 -7.32
C PRO A 228 9.89 -0.77 -8.72
N THR A 229 10.64 -1.59 -9.46
CA THR A 229 11.11 -1.22 -10.81
C THR A 229 9.97 -1.17 -11.81
N VAL A 230 9.14 -2.21 -11.89
CA VAL A 230 8.00 -2.25 -12.82
C VAL A 230 6.95 -1.21 -12.43
N CYS A 231 6.61 -1.09 -11.14
CA CYS A 231 5.65 -0.06 -10.70
C CYS A 231 6.15 1.35 -11.02
N GLY A 232 7.44 1.62 -10.78
CA GLY A 232 8.06 2.91 -11.09
C GLY A 232 8.01 3.26 -12.58
N VAL A 233 8.37 2.31 -13.45
CA VAL A 233 8.34 2.52 -14.92
C VAL A 233 6.92 2.76 -15.42
N VAL A 234 5.94 1.98 -14.97
CA VAL A 234 4.54 2.13 -15.38
C VAL A 234 3.96 3.47 -14.93
N VAL A 235 4.19 3.87 -13.67
CA VAL A 235 3.69 5.14 -13.14
C VAL A 235 4.39 6.33 -13.81
N ALA A 236 5.71 6.26 -14.04
CA ALA A 236 6.44 7.30 -14.76
C ALA A 236 5.98 7.42 -16.23
N GLY A 237 5.79 6.29 -16.91
CA GLY A 237 5.32 6.25 -18.30
C GLY A 237 3.91 6.82 -18.45
N THR A 238 2.99 6.43 -17.56
CA THR A 238 1.61 6.96 -17.57
C THR A 238 1.55 8.45 -17.23
N ALA A 239 2.35 8.92 -16.27
CA ALA A 239 2.49 10.35 -15.99
C ALA A 239 3.02 11.13 -17.22
N TRP A 240 4.01 10.59 -17.92
CA TRP A 240 4.57 11.21 -19.12
C TRP A 240 3.56 11.27 -20.28
N LEU A 241 2.84 10.18 -20.54
CA LEU A 241 1.81 10.13 -21.58
C LEU A 241 0.68 11.13 -21.31
N LEU A 242 0.13 11.15 -20.09
CA LEU A 242 -0.91 12.10 -19.70
C LEU A 242 -0.43 13.55 -19.83
N HIS A 243 0.82 13.83 -19.46
CA HIS A 243 1.41 15.17 -19.61
C HIS A 243 1.56 15.57 -21.08
N ARG A 244 1.95 14.62 -21.95
CA ARG A 244 2.06 14.85 -23.39
C ARG A 244 0.71 15.15 -24.03
N ASP A 245 -0.32 14.34 -23.74
CA ASP A 245 -1.66 14.51 -24.31
C ASP A 245 -2.27 15.86 -23.93
N LEU A 246 -2.10 16.25 -22.66
CA LEU A 246 -2.58 17.54 -22.17
C LEU A 246 -1.82 18.73 -22.78
N ARG A 247 -0.51 18.59 -23.05
CA ARG A 247 0.26 19.61 -23.78
C ARG A 247 -0.21 19.73 -25.23
N LEU A 248 -0.43 18.62 -25.91
CA LEU A 248 -0.89 18.59 -27.30
C LEU A 248 -2.31 19.14 -27.45
N GLY A 249 -3.23 18.79 -26.53
CA GLY A 249 -4.59 19.33 -26.53
C GLY A 249 -4.64 20.85 -26.39
N ARG A 250 -3.72 21.44 -25.62
CA ARG A 250 -3.59 22.92 -25.52
C ARG A 250 -3.00 23.55 -26.78
N ALA A 251 -2.00 22.94 -27.40
CA ALA A 251 -1.44 23.44 -28.66
C ALA A 251 -2.51 23.47 -29.77
N ASN A 252 -3.37 22.45 -29.80
CA ASN A 252 -4.50 22.36 -30.74
C ASN A 252 -5.63 23.36 -30.42
N ALA A 253 -5.88 23.64 -29.13
CA ALA A 253 -6.86 24.65 -28.73
C ALA A 253 -6.38 26.08 -29.01
N ALA A 254 -5.09 26.37 -28.84
CA ALA A 254 -4.49 27.68 -29.13
C ALA A 254 -4.37 27.97 -30.63
N SER A 255 -4.33 26.92 -31.47
CA SER A 255 -4.27 27.05 -32.93
C SER A 255 -5.65 27.08 -33.62
N ARG A 256 -6.76 26.93 -32.88
CA ARG A 256 -8.10 27.19 -33.43
C ARG A 256 -8.31 28.71 -33.53
N PRO A 257 -8.34 29.30 -34.74
CA PRO A 257 -8.68 30.71 -34.87
C PRO A 257 -10.11 30.91 -34.35
N ALA A 258 -10.31 31.97 -33.56
CA ALA A 258 -11.62 32.39 -33.12
C ALA A 258 -12.50 32.60 -34.35
N GLN A 259 -13.44 31.68 -34.63
CA GLN A 259 -14.46 31.89 -35.63
C GLN A 259 -15.31 33.07 -35.16
N HIS A 260 -15.00 34.23 -35.73
CA HIS A 260 -15.76 35.45 -35.58
C HIS A 260 -17.16 35.16 -36.15
N PRO A 261 -18.25 35.30 -35.39
CA PRO A 261 -19.58 35.12 -35.96
C PRO A 261 -19.83 36.29 -36.91
N SER A 262 -19.63 36.04 -38.20
CA SER A 262 -19.99 36.95 -39.27
C SER A 262 -21.50 37.19 -39.20
N ARG A 263 -21.85 38.47 -39.00
CA ARG A 263 -23.19 39.03 -39.25
C ARG A 263 -23.85 38.33 -40.44
N GLN A 264 -24.98 37.67 -40.22
CA GLN A 264 -26.02 37.60 -41.24
C GLN A 264 -27.11 38.59 -40.83
N ALA A 265 -27.14 39.68 -41.58
CA ALA A 265 -28.29 40.54 -41.69
C ALA A 265 -29.41 39.75 -42.39
N GLN A 266 -30.59 39.71 -41.78
CA GLN A 266 -31.86 39.87 -42.48
C GLN A 266 -32.92 40.33 -41.50
#